data_AF-A0A6N7H2T4-F1
#
_entry.id   AF-A0A6N7H2T4-F1
#
_cell.length_a   1.000
_cell.length_b   1.000
_cell.length_c   1.000
_cell.angle_alpha   90.00
_cell.angle_beta   90.00
_cell.angle_gamma   90.00
#
_symmetry.space_group_name_H-M   'P 1'
#
loop_
_entity.id
_entity.type
_entity.pdbx_description
1 polymer ?
#
loop_
_entity_poly.entity_id
_entity_poly.type
_entity_poly.pdbx_seq_one_letter_code
_entity_poly.pdbx_strand_id
1 'polypeptide(L)'
;MLLVSGCEPTDGSEYIPGSYSVRESGVSLRDGGSACGDEPGTGNCPDVLLGLEPGNKVYPLCQRRGQQVGENSWWVYVDAPGGSRGWVASWFLTCPTNRLPGIDDCTADHLT
;
A
#
# COMPACT_ATOMS: atom_id res chain seq x y z
N MET A 1 2.49 23.45 1.37
CA MET A 1 2.95 22.08 1.67
C MET A 1 3.02 21.34 0.34
N LEU A 2 4.19 20.83 -0.06
CA LEU A 2 4.42 20.35 -1.43
C LEU A 2 3.57 19.10 -1.70
N LEU A 3 2.60 19.24 -2.59
CA LEU A 3 2.00 18.10 -3.29
C LEU A 3 3.12 17.47 -4.13
N VAL A 4 3.43 16.20 -3.91
CA VAL A 4 4.30 15.48 -4.83
C VAL A 4 3.49 15.25 -6.10
N SER A 5 3.86 15.94 -7.17
CA SER A 5 3.18 15.84 -8.47
C SER A 5 3.03 14.37 -8.88
N GLY A 6 1.80 13.94 -9.17
CA GLY A 6 1.49 12.55 -9.54
C GLY A 6 1.06 11.63 -8.40
N CYS A 7 1.10 12.08 -7.14
CA CYS A 7 0.58 11.36 -5.98
C CYS A 7 -0.76 11.93 -5.45
N GLU A 8 -1.44 12.78 -6.23
CA GLU A 8 -2.65 13.48 -5.81
C GLU A 8 -3.89 12.57 -5.82
N PRO A 9 -4.83 12.73 -4.86
CA PRO A 9 -6.15 12.10 -4.94
C PRO A 9 -6.89 12.58 -6.19
N THR A 10 -7.20 11.67 -7.12
CA THR A 10 -7.94 11.98 -8.35
C THR A 10 -9.45 11.75 -8.21
N ASP A 11 -9.89 11.25 -7.06
CA ASP A 11 -11.27 10.86 -6.77
C ASP A 11 -12.09 11.96 -6.07
N GLY A 12 -11.52 13.16 -5.91
CA GLY A 12 -12.16 14.27 -5.20
C GLY A 12 -12.23 14.08 -3.68
N SER A 13 -11.57 13.05 -3.13
CA SER A 13 -11.50 12.85 -1.68
C SER A 13 -10.57 13.86 -1.02
N GLU A 14 -10.86 14.16 0.25
CA GLU A 14 -10.03 15.06 1.07
C GLU A 14 -8.60 14.51 1.17
N TYR A 15 -7.61 15.40 0.96
CA TYR A 15 -6.22 15.08 1.21
C TYR A 15 -5.94 15.07 2.71
N ILE A 16 -5.63 13.90 3.26
CA ILE A 16 -5.15 13.76 4.64
C ILE A 16 -3.62 13.61 4.57
N PRO A 17 -2.85 14.50 5.22
CA PRO A 17 -1.39 14.41 5.27
C PRO A 17 -0.91 13.02 5.72
N GLY A 18 0.07 12.46 4.99
CA GLY A 18 0.64 11.15 5.30
C GLY A 18 -0.24 9.96 4.93
N SER A 19 -1.37 10.17 4.23
CA SER A 19 -2.22 9.10 3.72
C SER A 19 -2.13 8.97 2.20
N TYR A 20 -2.47 7.79 1.71
CA TYR A 20 -2.70 7.51 0.29
C TYR A 20 -4.09 6.93 0.12
N SER A 21 -4.72 7.21 -1.04
CA SER A 21 -6.07 6.75 -1.33
C SER A 21 -6.04 5.55 -2.27
N VAL A 22 -6.90 4.58 -2.00
CA VAL A 22 -7.14 3.45 -2.90
C VAL A 22 -7.97 3.93 -4.08
N ARG A 23 -7.62 3.48 -5.29
CA ARG A 23 -8.23 3.95 -6.55
C ARG A 23 -9.20 2.95 -7.18
N GLU A 24 -9.05 1.67 -6.85
CA GLU A 24 -9.85 0.57 -7.40
C GLU A 24 -10.63 -0.14 -6.29
N SER A 25 -11.73 -0.79 -6.66
CA SER A 25 -12.57 -1.59 -5.76
C SER A 25 -12.02 -3.00 -5.53
N GLY A 26 -12.24 -3.55 -4.34
CA GLY A 26 -11.80 -4.91 -4.00
C GLY A 26 -10.28 -5.09 -3.91
N VAL A 27 -9.52 -4.03 -3.67
CA VAL A 27 -8.05 -4.11 -3.56
C VAL A 27 -7.66 -4.86 -2.30
N SER A 28 -6.94 -5.96 -2.44
CA SER A 28 -6.61 -6.82 -1.30
C SER A 28 -5.55 -6.19 -0.40
N LEU A 29 -5.86 -6.05 0.88
CA LEU A 29 -4.86 -5.96 1.95
C LEU A 29 -4.44 -7.38 2.33
N ARG A 30 -3.15 -7.67 2.23
CA ARG A 30 -2.62 -9.03 2.35
C ARG A 30 -1.68 -9.21 3.51
N ASP A 31 -1.64 -10.42 4.04
CA ASP A 31 -0.71 -10.83 5.08
C ASP A 31 -0.46 -12.35 5.01
N GLY A 32 0.24 -12.89 6.01
CA GLY A 32 0.46 -14.32 6.19
C GLY A 32 1.64 -14.82 5.39
N GLY A 33 2.05 -16.07 5.65
CA GLY A 33 3.20 -16.69 4.98
C GLY A 33 4.56 -16.18 5.48
N SER A 34 5.52 -17.09 5.66
CA SER A 34 6.83 -16.75 6.23
C SER A 34 7.69 -15.86 5.31
N ALA A 35 7.39 -15.82 4.01
CA ALA A 35 8.12 -15.05 3.01
C ALA A 35 7.48 -13.67 2.70
N CYS A 36 6.30 -13.37 3.27
CA CYS A 36 5.53 -12.17 2.93
C CYS A 36 6.26 -10.88 3.27
N GLY A 37 6.95 -10.84 4.41
CA GLY A 37 7.78 -9.71 4.78
C GLY A 37 8.92 -9.47 3.80
N ASP A 38 9.49 -10.54 3.21
CA ASP A 38 10.68 -10.49 2.35
C ASP A 38 10.37 -10.14 0.90
N GLU A 39 9.34 -10.74 0.33
CA GLU A 39 8.90 -10.49 -1.04
C GLU A 39 7.36 -10.49 -1.08
N PRO A 40 6.71 -9.37 -0.72
CA PRO A 40 5.25 -9.30 -0.66
C PRO A 40 4.61 -9.60 -2.01
N GLY A 41 3.47 -10.28 -1.99
CA GLY A 41 2.81 -10.73 -3.20
C GLY A 41 1.65 -11.66 -2.90
N THR A 42 0.85 -11.97 -3.91
CA THR A 42 -0.32 -12.86 -3.76
C THR A 42 0.07 -14.30 -3.42
N GLY A 43 1.29 -14.72 -3.76
CA GLY A 43 1.82 -16.05 -3.42
C GLY A 43 2.46 -16.11 -2.03
N ASN A 44 3.28 -15.10 -1.68
CA ASN A 44 3.99 -15.07 -0.41
C ASN A 44 3.14 -14.54 0.75
N CYS A 45 2.13 -13.70 0.45
CA CYS A 45 1.10 -13.17 1.35
C CYS A 45 -0.29 -13.69 0.93
N PRO A 46 -0.62 -14.96 1.23
CA PRO A 46 -1.82 -15.60 0.72
C PRO A 46 -3.11 -15.10 1.39
N ASP A 47 -3.03 -14.62 2.63
CA ASP A 47 -4.19 -14.24 3.42
C ASP A 47 -4.69 -12.86 2.98
N VAL A 48 -5.98 -12.75 2.71
CA VAL A 48 -6.64 -11.48 2.41
C VAL A 48 -7.37 -11.03 3.66
N LEU A 49 -6.84 -9.98 4.30
CA LEU A 49 -7.42 -9.45 5.54
C LEU A 49 -8.69 -8.65 5.28
N LEU A 50 -8.70 -7.84 4.21
CA LEU A 50 -9.85 -7.04 3.80
C LEU A 50 -9.75 -6.62 2.32
N GLY A 51 -10.90 -6.33 1.72
CA GLY A 51 -11.02 -5.66 0.43
C GLY A 51 -11.17 -4.16 0.63
N LEU A 52 -10.23 -3.39 0.10
CA LEU A 52 -10.24 -1.93 0.12
C LEU A 52 -11.05 -1.39 -1.05
N GLU A 53 -11.79 -0.33 -0.77
CA GLU A 53 -12.64 0.36 -1.75
C GLU A 53 -12.08 1.72 -2.15
N PRO A 54 -12.50 2.29 -3.29
CA PRO A 54 -12.04 3.60 -3.74
C PRO A 54 -12.25 4.67 -2.66
N GLY A 55 -11.25 5.52 -2.46
CA GLY A 55 -11.25 6.57 -1.45
C GLY A 55 -10.88 6.12 -0.04
N ASN A 56 -10.83 4.80 0.25
CA ASN A 56 -10.26 4.30 1.50
C ASN A 56 -8.84 4.86 1.67
N LYS A 57 -8.58 5.37 2.88
CA LYS A 57 -7.29 5.95 3.25
C LYS A 57 -6.44 4.88 3.90
N VAL A 58 -5.20 4.75 3.44
CA VAL A 58 -4.19 3.89 4.03
C VAL A 58 -3.01 4.73 4.49
N TYR A 59 -2.40 4.33 5.60
CA TYR A 59 -1.27 5.02 6.19
C TYR A 59 -0.02 4.14 6.04
N PRO A 60 0.90 4.49 5.13
CA PRO A 60 2.11 3.71 4.91
C PRO A 60 2.99 3.73 6.16
N LEU A 61 3.41 2.53 6.56
CA LEU A 61 4.42 2.31 7.59
C LEU A 61 5.80 2.16 6.94
N CYS A 62 5.87 1.39 5.84
CA CYS A 62 7.07 1.20 5.06
C CYS A 62 6.72 0.59 3.68
N GLN A 63 7.71 0.42 2.80
CA GLN A 63 7.53 -0.20 1.49
C GLN A 63 8.63 -1.22 1.15
N ARG A 64 8.35 -2.14 0.23
CA ARG A 64 9.31 -3.13 -0.25
C ARG A 64 8.97 -3.58 -1.66
N ARG A 65 9.97 -4.03 -2.42
CA ARG A 65 9.72 -4.70 -3.71
C ARG A 65 9.13 -6.07 -3.49
N GLY A 66 8.21 -6.44 -4.35
CA GLY A 66 7.53 -7.73 -4.33
C GLY A 66 7.04 -8.12 -5.72
N GLN A 67 5.96 -8.90 -5.76
CA GLN A 67 5.31 -9.30 -7.00
C GLN A 67 4.92 -8.08 -7.86
N GLN A 68 5.17 -8.14 -9.17
CA GLN A 68 4.71 -7.08 -10.07
C GLN A 68 3.19 -7.10 -10.23
N VAL A 69 2.57 -5.93 -10.03
CA VAL A 69 1.13 -5.69 -10.23
C VAL A 69 0.97 -4.47 -11.14
N GLY A 70 0.32 -4.65 -12.28
CA GLY A 70 0.33 -3.65 -13.34
C GLY A 70 1.77 -3.33 -13.77
N GLU A 71 2.13 -2.04 -13.79
CA GLU A 71 3.50 -1.60 -14.13
C GLU A 71 4.36 -1.30 -12.89
N ASN A 72 3.92 -1.66 -11.67
CA ASN A 72 4.63 -1.37 -10.43
C ASN A 72 4.91 -2.64 -9.60
N SER A 73 6.13 -2.77 -9.10
CA SER A 73 6.57 -3.88 -8.23
C SER A 73 6.70 -3.49 -6.76
N TRP A 74 6.34 -2.26 -6.40
CA TRP A 74 6.32 -1.81 -5.01
C TRP A 74 5.04 -2.24 -4.31
N TRP A 75 5.23 -2.77 -3.11
CA TRP A 75 4.20 -3.05 -2.13
C TRP A 75 4.44 -2.16 -0.91
N VAL A 76 3.35 -1.81 -0.24
CA VAL A 76 3.37 -0.89 0.89
C VAL A 76 2.73 -1.62 2.06
N TYR A 77 3.44 -1.68 3.19
CA TYR A 77 2.88 -2.14 4.43
C TYR A 77 2.17 -0.96 5.08
N VAL A 78 0.86 -1.09 5.31
CA VAL A 78 0.00 0.03 5.70
C VAL A 78 -0.81 -0.29 6.95
N ASP A 79 -1.18 0.75 7.67
CA ASP A 79 -2.35 0.74 8.56
C ASP A 79 -3.60 1.10 7.72
N ALA A 80 -4.59 0.22 7.73
CA ALA A 80 -5.82 0.32 6.95
C ALA A 80 -7.03 0.60 7.85
N PRO A 81 -8.18 1.03 7.29
CA PRO A 81 -9.38 1.27 8.08
C PRO A 81 -9.77 0.07 8.93
N GLY A 82 -10.13 0.32 10.19
CA GLY A 82 -10.43 -0.73 11.17
C GLY A 82 -9.22 -1.26 11.95
N GLY A 83 -8.01 -0.74 11.71
CA GLY A 83 -6.79 -1.06 12.46
C GLY A 83 -6.05 -2.31 11.95
N SER A 84 -6.46 -2.84 10.80
CA SER A 84 -5.77 -3.94 10.14
C SER A 84 -4.48 -3.45 9.51
N ARG A 85 -3.38 -4.20 9.70
CA ARG A 85 -2.09 -3.92 9.05
C ARG A 85 -1.76 -5.01 8.06
N GLY A 86 -1.24 -4.62 6.90
CA GLY A 86 -0.93 -5.56 5.84
C GLY A 86 -0.31 -4.91 4.62
N TRP A 87 0.03 -5.74 3.65
CA TRP A 87 0.62 -5.35 2.38
C TRP A 87 -0.45 -5.03 1.34
N VAL A 88 -0.29 -3.90 0.66
CA VAL A 88 -1.09 -3.51 -0.50
C VAL A 88 -0.17 -3.18 -1.67
N ALA A 89 -0.56 -3.58 -2.89
CA ALA A 89 0.20 -3.23 -4.08
C ALA A 89 0.08 -1.73 -4.38
N SER A 90 1.22 -1.04 -4.50
CA SER A 90 1.26 0.43 -4.70
C SER A 90 0.57 0.87 -5.99
N TRP A 91 0.45 -0.02 -6.98
CA TRP A 91 -0.27 0.21 -8.23
C TRP A 91 -1.71 0.72 -8.02
N PHE A 92 -2.37 0.27 -6.96
CA PHE A 92 -3.75 0.63 -6.66
C PHE A 92 -3.89 1.89 -5.80
N LEU A 93 -2.79 2.47 -5.33
CA LEU A 93 -2.79 3.68 -4.52
C LEU A 93 -2.64 4.94 -5.40
N THR A 94 -3.01 6.08 -4.85
CA THR A 94 -2.55 7.38 -5.34
C THR A 94 -1.02 7.36 -5.38
N CYS A 95 -0.40 7.68 -6.52
CA CYS A 95 1.02 7.42 -6.84
C CYS A 95 1.37 5.99 -7.32
N PRO A 96 0.79 5.53 -8.45
CA PRO A 96 0.87 4.13 -8.86
C PRO A 96 2.13 3.71 -9.58
N THR A 97 2.92 4.63 -10.13
CA THR A 97 4.02 4.30 -11.06
C THR A 97 5.39 4.33 -10.42
N ASN A 98 5.50 4.72 -9.14
CA ASN A 98 6.78 4.89 -8.47
C ASN A 98 6.76 4.35 -7.04
N ARG A 99 7.96 4.22 -6.48
CA ARG A 99 8.19 4.13 -5.03
C ARG A 99 7.49 5.33 -4.36
N LEU A 100 6.75 5.09 -3.28
CA LEU A 100 6.09 6.18 -2.58
C LEU A 100 7.14 7.16 -2.00
N PRO A 101 7.02 8.47 -2.27
CA PRO A 101 7.99 9.46 -1.82
C PRO A 101 7.96 9.60 -0.29
N GLY A 102 9.14 9.67 0.34
CA GLY A 102 9.25 9.89 1.79
C GLY A 102 8.84 8.71 2.67
N ILE A 103 8.55 7.54 2.08
CA ILE A 103 8.31 6.30 2.81
C ILE A 103 9.61 5.47 2.81
N ASP A 104 10.01 4.94 3.96
CA ASP A 104 11.22 4.14 4.09
C ASP A 104 11.01 2.69 3.68
N ASP A 105 12.11 1.99 3.38
CA ASP A 105 12.05 0.57 3.08
C ASP A 105 11.76 -0.23 4.37
N CYS A 106 10.95 -1.28 4.29
CA CYS A 106 10.60 -2.07 5.46
C CYS A 106 11.84 -2.71 6.08
N THR A 107 11.90 -2.65 7.41
CA THR A 107 12.86 -3.38 8.26
C THR A 107 12.09 -4.32 9.19
N ALA A 108 12.79 -5.16 9.96
CA ALA A 108 12.15 -6.06 10.92
C ALA A 108 11.22 -5.30 11.89
N ASP A 109 11.63 -4.12 12.36
CA ASP A 109 10.86 -3.31 13.32
C ASP A 109 9.51 -2.81 12.80
N HIS A 110 9.32 -2.77 11.47
CA HIS A 110 8.05 -2.37 10.88
C HIS A 110 7.04 -3.52 10.81
N LEU A 111 7.52 -4.78 10.87
CA LEU A 111 6.74 -5.99 10.61
C LEU A 111 6.46 -6.81 11.88
N THR A 112 6.79 -6.28 13.06
CA THR A 112 6.54 -6.89 14.37
C THR A 112 5.19 -6.49 14.97
#